data_AF-A0AAW0JNS2-F1
#
_entry.id   AF-A0AAW0JNS2-F1
#
_cell.length_a   1.000
_cell.length_b   1.000
_cell.length_c   1.000
_cell.angle_alpha   90.00
_cell.angle_beta   90.00
_cell.angle_gamma   90.00
#
_symmetry.space_group_name_H-M   'P 1'
#
loop_
_entity.id
_entity.type
_entity.pdbx_description
1 polymer ?
#
loop_
_entity_poly.entity_id
_entity_poly.type
_entity_poly.pdbx_seq_one_letter_code
_entity_poly.pdbx_strand_id
1 'polypeptide(L)'
;MFEQPYLPWETPAGLKELREEELRQLSGNGKGLRVFSDRIYDYDMYNDLGNPDKGIEYARPTLGGEKNPHPRRCRTGRPPTNTDIFAESPVQEPMQIYVPRDDGMERCKKEDFEVGRQKGMRRNFVPYLASIADRDAFERFSDINGLYKKRSSPEMKSPLAKIIEKVQDYIEPYKFDPPMTISMDASCCLRDDEFGRQALAGINPLSVERLKALEENRLYIIDYHDKILPFLNQVNCFDDRKAYATRTIFFLTPIGTLKPIVIELNLPPVDPNSPSKQVLTSPVDATTTWMWQLAKAHVCSNDCGVHQLVHHWYFYSKDKWIFIWISFSRRGLATRDPTQPHGLRLFIEDYPYANDGLLIWSAIEELVRTYVNYYYQDPSMVCSDSELQAWYYESINRGHEDLKNASWWPRLYSPEDLSSILTTLIWLASAQHAALNYGQYPYGGHIPIRPPLMRKLVPKEDDPEYAKFVADPEQYFLSALPSRFQSTRFMAVIDILSTHSIDEEYLGERKDLSTWSGDSEILEAFYRFSMEMKRIEKEIEKRNVDPNLRNRHGAGTTAYELLIPSSRHGVTCRGVPNSITI
;
A
#
# COMPACT_ATOMS: atom_id res chain seq x y z
N MET A 1 0.94 21.82 34.76
CA MET A 1 -0.09 21.29 35.68
C MET A 1 -1.35 20.82 34.94
N PHE A 2 -1.61 21.25 33.69
CA PHE A 2 -2.84 20.93 32.92
C PHE A 2 -2.73 19.74 31.95
N GLU A 3 -1.66 18.96 32.03
CA GLU A 3 -1.18 18.19 30.88
C GLU A 3 -0.83 16.74 31.29
N GLN A 4 -1.25 16.35 32.52
CA GLN A 4 -1.13 15.00 33.03
C GLN A 4 -2.24 14.08 32.49
N PRO A 5 -1.93 12.82 32.16
CA PRO A 5 -2.91 11.82 31.79
C PRO A 5 -3.70 11.34 33.02
N TYR A 6 -5.00 11.09 32.85
CA TYR A 6 -5.87 10.58 33.90
C TYR A 6 -6.82 9.52 33.34
N LEU A 7 -6.96 8.39 34.06
CA LEU A 7 -8.08 7.48 33.84
C LEU A 7 -9.40 8.17 34.26
N PRO A 8 -10.56 7.71 33.75
CA PRO A 8 -11.84 8.37 34.04
C PRO A 8 -12.12 8.55 35.55
N TRP A 9 -11.79 7.54 36.38
CA TRP A 9 -11.98 7.62 37.83
C TRP A 9 -10.96 8.51 38.56
N GLU A 10 -9.78 8.71 37.98
CA GLU A 10 -8.69 9.55 38.53
C GLU A 10 -8.84 11.02 38.17
N THR A 11 -9.71 11.34 37.20
CA THR A 11 -9.96 12.70 36.76
C THR A 11 -10.33 13.59 37.95
N PRO A 12 -9.63 14.71 38.18
CA PRO A 12 -9.93 15.62 39.29
C PRO A 12 -11.40 16.04 39.29
N ALA A 13 -12.02 16.11 40.48
CA ALA A 13 -13.48 16.30 40.59
C ALA A 13 -13.99 17.55 39.85
N GLY A 14 -13.23 18.64 39.83
CA GLY A 14 -13.58 19.88 39.12
C GLY A 14 -13.42 19.80 37.59
N LEU A 15 -12.85 18.73 37.04
CA LEU A 15 -12.64 18.53 35.61
C LEU A 15 -13.55 17.45 35.01
N LYS A 16 -14.27 16.66 35.82
CA LYS A 16 -15.11 15.55 35.32
C LYS A 16 -16.20 16.04 34.36
N GLU A 17 -16.94 17.07 34.74
CA GLU A 17 -18.00 17.65 33.89
C GLU A 17 -17.42 18.22 32.59
N LEU A 18 -16.25 18.85 32.64
CA LEU A 18 -15.56 19.39 31.46
C LEU A 18 -15.08 18.29 30.52
N ARG A 19 -14.57 17.18 31.05
CA ARG A 19 -14.17 15.99 30.26
C ARG A 19 -15.36 15.41 29.52
N GLU A 20 -16.49 15.22 30.20
CA GLU A 20 -17.71 14.70 29.57
C GLU A 20 -18.30 15.68 28.54
N GLU A 21 -18.25 16.98 28.82
CA GLU A 21 -18.74 18.01 27.90
C GLU A 21 -17.90 18.07 26.62
N GLU A 22 -16.57 18.01 26.73
CA GLU A 22 -15.69 17.95 25.55
C GLU A 22 -16.02 16.72 24.69
N LEU A 23 -16.19 15.53 25.29
CA LEU A 23 -16.56 14.32 24.55
C LEU A 23 -17.91 14.46 23.83
N ARG A 24 -18.91 15.11 24.47
CA ARG A 24 -20.20 15.40 23.82
C ARG A 24 -20.05 16.37 22.65
N GLN A 25 -19.23 17.41 22.80
CA GLN A 25 -18.98 18.37 21.73
C GLN A 25 -18.26 17.73 20.53
N LEU A 26 -17.26 16.88 20.79
CA LEU A 26 -16.55 16.12 19.76
C LEU A 26 -17.47 15.12 19.05
N SER A 27 -18.43 14.50 19.75
CA SER A 27 -19.38 13.55 19.14
C SER A 27 -20.47 14.25 18.32
N GLY A 28 -20.79 15.50 18.65
CA GLY A 28 -21.87 16.25 18.02
C GLY A 28 -23.24 15.58 18.22
N ASN A 29 -24.13 15.72 17.24
CA ASN A 29 -25.53 15.28 17.34
C ASN A 29 -26.04 14.46 16.14
N GLY A 30 -25.15 14.02 15.25
CA GLY A 30 -25.51 13.23 14.06
C GLY A 30 -26.13 14.01 12.90
N LYS A 31 -26.29 15.34 13.01
CA LYS A 31 -27.08 16.15 12.06
C LYS A 31 -26.29 17.34 11.55
N GLY A 32 -26.78 17.95 10.47
CA GLY A 32 -26.25 19.18 9.88
C GLY A 32 -25.03 18.96 8.97
N LEU A 33 -24.73 20.01 8.19
CA LEU A 33 -23.51 20.13 7.40
C LEU A 33 -22.33 20.43 8.32
N ARG A 34 -21.18 19.80 8.05
CA ARG A 34 -19.93 20.11 8.75
C ARG A 34 -19.23 21.31 8.12
N VAL A 35 -18.71 22.20 8.95
CA VAL A 35 -17.96 23.39 8.52
C VAL A 35 -16.50 23.31 8.97
N PHE A 36 -15.62 24.10 8.34
CA PHE A 36 -14.16 23.98 8.53
C PHE A 36 -13.67 24.18 9.98
N SER A 37 -14.45 24.87 10.82
CA SER A 37 -14.13 25.13 12.23
C SER A 37 -14.64 24.03 13.17
N ASP A 38 -15.46 23.10 12.69
CA ASP A 38 -16.04 22.03 13.51
C ASP A 38 -14.96 21.02 13.90
N ARG A 39 -15.00 20.56 15.15
CA ARG A 39 -14.19 19.46 15.69
C ARG A 39 -15.05 18.20 15.92
N ILE A 40 -16.03 17.97 15.04
CA ILE A 40 -17.06 16.93 15.23
C ILE A 40 -16.65 15.66 14.48
N TYR A 41 -16.55 14.56 15.22
CA TYR A 41 -16.25 13.21 14.74
C TYR A 41 -17.53 12.39 14.70
N ASP A 42 -17.88 11.88 13.53
CA ASP A 42 -19.07 11.05 13.35
C ASP A 42 -18.92 10.16 12.10
N TYR A 43 -19.78 9.15 11.97
CA TYR A 43 -19.69 8.10 10.96
C TYR A 43 -20.67 8.28 9.82
N ASP A 44 -20.24 7.92 8.62
CA ASP A 44 -21.13 7.79 7.47
C ASP A 44 -20.55 6.75 6.49
N MET A 45 -21.37 6.29 5.54
CA MET A 45 -20.97 5.34 4.50
C MET A 45 -20.21 6.05 3.37
N TYR A 46 -19.51 5.30 2.52
CA TYR A 46 -18.94 5.85 1.29
C TYR A 46 -20.03 5.95 0.22
N ASN A 47 -20.89 6.96 0.37
CA ASN A 47 -21.93 7.34 -0.59
C ASN A 47 -21.57 8.63 -1.35
N ASP A 48 -20.32 9.09 -1.26
CA ASP A 48 -19.81 10.35 -1.80
C ASP A 48 -18.74 10.17 -2.90
N LEU A 49 -18.52 8.93 -3.36
CA LEU A 49 -17.56 8.61 -4.42
C LEU A 49 -18.11 8.83 -5.83
N GLY A 50 -19.44 8.76 -5.99
CA GLY A 50 -20.14 8.92 -7.27
C GLY A 50 -20.58 10.35 -7.54
N ASN A 51 -20.90 10.65 -8.79
CA ASN A 51 -21.55 11.90 -9.18
C ASN A 51 -22.67 11.63 -10.20
N PRO A 52 -23.79 11.01 -9.77
CA PRO A 52 -24.89 10.64 -10.65
C PRO A 52 -25.53 11.85 -11.38
N ASP A 53 -25.39 13.07 -10.83
CA ASP A 53 -25.84 14.31 -11.47
C ASP A 53 -25.10 14.59 -12.81
N LYS A 54 -23.92 14.00 -13.01
CA LYS A 54 -23.18 14.09 -14.29
C LYS A 54 -23.57 13.02 -15.31
N GLY A 55 -24.28 11.96 -14.90
CA GLY A 55 -24.61 10.81 -15.76
C GLY A 55 -24.46 9.47 -15.05
N ILE A 56 -25.08 8.43 -15.62
CA ILE A 56 -25.09 7.07 -15.06
C ILE A 56 -23.70 6.44 -15.00
N GLU A 57 -22.81 6.84 -15.90
CA GLU A 57 -21.40 6.42 -15.95
C GLU A 57 -20.57 6.95 -14.77
N TYR A 58 -21.06 8.00 -14.10
CA TYR A 58 -20.46 8.59 -12.90
C TYR A 58 -21.15 8.12 -11.60
N ALA A 59 -22.27 7.40 -11.70
CA ALA A 59 -22.90 6.80 -10.54
C ALA A 59 -22.03 5.67 -9.97
N ARG A 60 -21.95 5.57 -8.64
CA ARG A 60 -21.19 4.52 -7.93
C ARG A 60 -22.07 3.92 -6.85
N PRO A 61 -21.96 2.61 -6.59
CA PRO A 61 -22.67 2.01 -5.46
C PRO A 61 -22.13 2.57 -4.14
N THR A 62 -23.01 2.74 -3.17
CA THR A 62 -22.60 3.01 -1.79
C THR A 62 -21.78 1.83 -1.26
N LEU A 63 -20.63 2.13 -0.64
CA LEU A 63 -19.84 1.16 0.13
C LEU A 63 -20.15 1.36 1.62
N GLY A 64 -20.65 0.32 2.25
CA GLY A 64 -21.30 0.32 3.56
C GLY A 64 -22.67 -0.37 3.49
N GLY A 65 -23.01 -1.14 4.51
CA GLY A 65 -24.24 -1.92 4.60
C GLY A 65 -24.10 -3.35 4.08
N GLU A 66 -25.23 -4.08 4.05
CA GLU A 66 -25.22 -5.53 3.80
C GLU A 66 -24.73 -5.93 2.39
N LYS A 67 -25.02 -5.12 1.37
CA LYS A 67 -24.68 -5.43 -0.03
C LYS A 67 -23.20 -5.25 -0.33
N ASN A 68 -22.60 -4.19 0.20
CA ASN A 68 -21.19 -3.85 0.00
C ASN A 68 -20.55 -3.53 1.36
N PRO A 69 -20.32 -4.52 2.24
CA PRO A 69 -19.76 -4.28 3.57
C PRO A 69 -18.48 -3.46 3.51
N HIS A 70 -18.42 -2.36 4.25
CA HIS A 70 -17.26 -1.46 4.24
C HIS A 70 -17.14 -0.67 5.56
N PRO A 71 -15.92 -0.38 6.04
CA PRO A 71 -15.71 0.58 7.12
C PRO A 71 -16.39 1.92 6.86
N ARG A 72 -16.88 2.55 7.92
CA ARG A 72 -17.41 3.92 7.86
C ARG A 72 -16.27 4.93 7.69
N ARG A 73 -16.59 6.08 7.12
CA ARG A 73 -15.73 7.26 6.98
C ARG A 73 -16.22 8.40 7.86
N CYS A 74 -15.44 9.49 7.93
CA CYS A 74 -15.84 10.71 8.63
C CYS A 74 -17.07 11.35 7.95
N ARG A 75 -18.14 11.57 8.71
CA ARG A 75 -19.38 12.21 8.24
C ARG A 75 -19.13 13.67 7.87
N THR A 76 -19.61 14.06 6.70
CA THR A 76 -19.48 15.43 6.17
C THR A 76 -20.82 16.18 6.13
N GLY A 77 -21.93 15.44 5.97
CA GLY A 77 -23.28 16.00 6.07
C GLY A 77 -23.66 16.95 4.94
N ARG A 78 -23.01 16.88 3.76
CA ARG A 78 -23.44 17.59 2.56
C ARG A 78 -24.81 17.06 2.12
N PRO A 79 -25.62 17.88 1.44
CA PRO A 79 -26.92 17.42 0.95
C PRO A 79 -26.75 16.27 -0.05
N PRO A 80 -27.80 15.47 -0.29
CA PRO A 80 -27.80 14.50 -1.36
C PRO A 80 -27.63 15.14 -2.75
N THR A 81 -27.28 14.32 -3.74
CA THR A 81 -27.31 14.72 -5.16
C THR A 81 -28.75 14.96 -5.63
N ASN A 82 -28.91 15.66 -6.75
CA ASN A 82 -30.25 15.95 -7.29
C ASN A 82 -30.93 14.70 -7.86
N THR A 83 -30.13 13.76 -8.37
CA THR A 83 -30.58 12.55 -9.07
C THR A 83 -30.69 11.32 -8.17
N ASP A 84 -29.97 11.28 -7.05
CA ASP A 84 -30.00 10.18 -6.08
C ASP A 84 -29.97 10.71 -4.63
N ILE A 85 -31.05 10.45 -3.89
CA ILE A 85 -31.21 10.87 -2.49
C ILE A 85 -30.29 10.11 -1.52
N PHE A 86 -29.70 9.00 -1.95
CA PHE A 86 -28.79 8.19 -1.14
C PHE A 86 -27.31 8.52 -1.40
N ALA A 87 -27.00 9.21 -2.50
CA ALA A 87 -25.66 9.68 -2.83
C ALA A 87 -25.43 11.09 -2.28
N GLU A 88 -24.34 11.30 -1.53
CA GLU A 88 -23.96 12.62 -1.04
C GLU A 88 -23.38 13.48 -2.18
N SER A 89 -23.75 14.75 -2.23
CA SER A 89 -23.29 15.68 -3.27
C SER A 89 -21.76 15.86 -3.25
N PRO A 90 -21.13 16.09 -4.43
CA PRO A 90 -19.70 16.36 -4.49
C PRO A 90 -19.36 17.68 -3.81
N VAL A 91 -18.11 17.81 -3.37
CA VAL A 91 -17.61 19.09 -2.85
C VAL A 91 -17.59 20.14 -3.96
N GLN A 92 -18.07 21.35 -3.65
CA GLN A 92 -18.03 22.48 -4.56
C GLN A 92 -16.76 23.30 -4.33
N GLU A 93 -15.99 23.54 -5.40
CA GLU A 93 -14.84 24.44 -5.36
C GLU A 93 -15.25 25.85 -4.86
N PRO A 94 -14.45 26.52 -4.00
CA PRO A 94 -13.11 26.17 -3.54
C PRO A 94 -13.06 25.37 -2.21
N MET A 95 -14.18 24.78 -1.78
CA MET A 95 -14.24 24.06 -0.50
C MET A 95 -13.46 22.74 -0.56
N GLN A 96 -12.98 22.28 0.59
CA GLN A 96 -12.32 20.99 0.74
C GLN A 96 -13.28 19.99 1.39
N ILE A 97 -13.05 18.69 1.17
CA ILE A 97 -13.75 17.65 1.93
C ILE A 97 -13.51 17.91 3.41
N TYR A 98 -14.60 17.96 4.19
CA TYR A 98 -14.51 18.20 5.61
C TYR A 98 -13.75 17.05 6.30
N VAL A 99 -12.83 17.45 7.16
CA VAL A 99 -12.30 16.67 8.28
C VAL A 99 -12.38 17.58 9.52
N PRO A 100 -12.44 17.01 10.73
CA PRO A 100 -12.35 17.80 11.96
C PRO A 100 -11.16 18.77 11.91
N ARG A 101 -11.36 19.98 12.43
CA ARG A 101 -10.43 21.10 12.22
C ARG A 101 -8.96 20.75 12.50
N ASP A 102 -8.73 19.98 13.55
CA ASP A 102 -7.40 19.61 14.04
C ASP A 102 -6.76 18.47 13.23
N ASP A 103 -7.55 17.72 12.43
CA ASP A 103 -7.08 16.69 11.50
C ASP A 103 -6.83 17.22 10.08
N GLY A 104 -7.09 18.51 9.86
CA GLY A 104 -6.78 19.16 8.59
C GLY A 104 -5.27 19.09 8.31
N MET A 105 -4.90 18.74 7.08
CA MET A 105 -3.49 18.64 6.68
C MET A 105 -2.69 19.88 7.11
N GLU A 106 -1.55 19.63 7.76
CA GLU A 106 -0.58 20.66 8.09
C GLU A 106 -0.15 21.43 6.83
N ARG A 107 0.23 22.70 7.02
CA ARG A 107 0.49 23.62 5.91
C ARG A 107 1.59 23.11 4.98
N CYS A 108 2.70 22.61 5.52
CA CYS A 108 3.82 22.13 4.72
C CYS A 108 3.43 20.88 3.92
N LYS A 109 2.74 19.91 4.52
CA LYS A 109 2.16 18.74 3.81
C LYS A 109 1.25 19.14 2.65
N LYS A 110 0.39 20.15 2.87
CA LYS A 110 -0.51 20.68 1.83
C LYS A 110 0.24 21.38 0.69
N GLU A 111 1.29 22.14 1.01
CA GLU A 111 2.17 22.79 0.03
C GLU A 111 2.93 21.74 -0.81
N ASP A 112 3.49 20.71 -0.15
CA ASP A 112 4.19 19.60 -0.82
C ASP A 112 3.25 18.81 -1.75
N PHE A 113 2.03 18.52 -1.30
CA PHE A 113 0.99 17.87 -2.11
C PHE A 113 0.63 18.70 -3.35
N GLU A 114 0.45 20.01 -3.19
CA GLU A 114 0.14 20.92 -4.31
C GLU A 114 1.30 21.03 -5.31
N VAL A 115 2.54 21.10 -4.83
CA VAL A 115 3.74 21.04 -5.68
C VAL A 115 3.79 19.72 -6.45
N GLY A 116 3.49 18.61 -5.80
CA GLY A 116 3.36 17.28 -6.41
C GLY A 116 2.32 17.26 -7.53
N ARG A 117 1.10 17.76 -7.25
CA ARG A 117 0.01 17.88 -8.23
C ARG A 117 0.41 18.71 -9.45
N GLN A 118 1.08 19.84 -9.25
CA GLN A 118 1.58 20.68 -10.33
C GLN A 118 2.66 19.98 -11.17
N LYS A 119 3.60 19.26 -10.55
CA LYS A 119 4.57 18.41 -11.26
C LYS A 119 3.86 17.35 -12.10
N GLY A 120 2.88 16.67 -11.52
CA GLY A 120 2.06 15.65 -12.20
C GLY A 120 1.32 16.21 -13.42
N MET A 121 0.67 17.37 -13.30
CA MET A 121 0.01 18.04 -14.44
C MET A 121 0.98 18.36 -15.57
N ARG A 122 2.16 18.92 -15.24
CA ARG A 122 3.20 19.23 -16.25
C ARG A 122 3.68 17.96 -16.96
N ARG A 123 4.07 16.92 -16.21
CA ARG A 123 4.57 15.65 -16.76
C ARG A 123 3.54 14.91 -17.63
N ASN A 124 2.25 15.11 -17.37
CA ASN A 124 1.17 14.50 -18.15
C ASN A 124 0.74 15.29 -19.40
N PHE A 125 1.21 16.53 -19.58
CA PHE A 125 0.77 17.39 -20.68
C PHE A 125 1.07 16.82 -22.08
N VAL A 126 2.33 16.44 -22.34
CA VAL A 126 2.74 15.87 -23.63
C VAL A 126 2.08 14.50 -23.88
N PRO A 127 2.08 13.55 -22.91
CA PRO A 127 1.36 12.29 -23.08
C PRO A 127 -0.14 12.46 -23.36
N TYR A 128 -0.80 13.45 -22.75
CA TYR A 128 -2.21 13.75 -23.00
C TYR A 128 -2.47 14.22 -24.44
N LEU A 129 -1.63 15.10 -24.99
CA LEU A 129 -1.74 15.50 -26.40
C LEU A 129 -1.52 14.31 -27.35
N ALA A 130 -0.59 13.42 -27.01
CA ALA A 130 -0.33 12.22 -27.79
C ALA A 130 -1.51 11.22 -27.77
N SER A 131 -2.22 11.08 -26.66
CA SER A 131 -3.40 10.20 -26.57
C SER A 131 -4.57 10.72 -27.39
N ILE A 132 -4.80 12.04 -27.43
CA ILE A 132 -5.81 12.65 -28.33
C ILE A 132 -5.48 12.38 -29.81
N ALA A 133 -4.19 12.31 -30.15
CA ALA A 133 -3.72 12.05 -31.51
C ALA A 133 -3.59 10.56 -31.86
N ASP A 134 -3.99 9.65 -30.96
CA ASP A 134 -3.85 8.19 -31.09
C ASP A 134 -2.38 7.74 -31.35
N ARG A 135 -1.42 8.40 -30.68
CA ARG A 135 0.02 8.13 -30.76
C ARG A 135 0.63 7.88 -29.38
N ASP A 136 -0.11 7.26 -28.48
CA ASP A 136 0.29 7.09 -27.08
C ASP A 136 0.86 5.71 -26.75
N ALA A 137 0.95 4.77 -27.68
CA ALA A 137 1.58 3.46 -27.44
C ALA A 137 3.12 3.55 -27.42
N PHE A 138 3.77 2.79 -26.53
CA PHE A 138 5.22 2.59 -26.59
C PHE A 138 5.58 1.73 -27.81
N GLU A 139 6.61 2.11 -28.56
CA GLU A 139 7.10 1.35 -29.71
C GLU A 139 8.38 0.57 -29.39
N ARG A 140 9.15 1.04 -28.40
CA ARG A 140 10.40 0.42 -27.95
C ARG A 140 10.62 0.67 -26.46
N PHE A 141 11.41 -0.16 -25.79
CA PHE A 141 11.83 0.10 -24.40
C PHE A 141 12.56 1.44 -24.22
N SER A 142 13.23 1.95 -25.27
CA SER A 142 13.86 3.28 -25.25
C SER A 142 12.87 4.41 -25.00
N ASP A 143 11.61 4.25 -25.42
CA ASP A 143 10.56 5.26 -25.22
C ASP A 143 10.18 5.36 -23.75
N ILE A 144 10.17 4.22 -23.05
CA ILE A 144 9.95 4.16 -21.59
C ILE A 144 11.11 4.84 -20.88
N ASN A 145 12.35 4.55 -21.29
CA ASN A 145 13.53 5.24 -20.75
C ASN A 145 13.50 6.76 -21.01
N GLY A 146 12.83 7.20 -22.08
CA GLY A 146 12.60 8.60 -22.41
C GLY A 146 11.76 9.36 -21.38
N LEU A 147 10.96 8.68 -20.56
CA LEU A 147 10.14 9.27 -19.49
C LEU A 147 10.99 9.82 -18.35
N TYR A 148 12.21 9.30 -18.17
CA TYR A 148 13.07 9.64 -17.05
C TYR A 148 14.11 10.70 -17.41
N LYS A 149 14.54 11.44 -16.40
CA LYS A 149 15.70 12.33 -16.46
C LYS A 149 16.97 11.52 -16.75
N LYS A 150 17.90 12.12 -17.49
CA LYS A 150 19.20 11.47 -17.71
C LYS A 150 20.00 11.55 -16.41
N ARG A 151 20.81 10.52 -16.14
CA ARG A 151 21.80 10.59 -15.07
C ARG A 151 22.83 11.66 -15.41
N SER A 152 23.15 12.51 -14.42
CA SER A 152 24.22 13.50 -14.51
C SER A 152 25.48 12.83 -15.03
N SER A 153 25.84 13.13 -16.29
CA SER A 153 27.11 12.70 -16.88
C SER A 153 28.18 13.74 -16.56
N PRO A 154 29.47 13.37 -16.47
CA PRO A 154 30.52 14.34 -16.23
C PRO A 154 30.50 15.43 -17.31
N GLU A 155 30.72 16.68 -16.90
CA GLU A 155 30.70 17.88 -17.74
C GLU A 155 31.40 17.66 -19.08
N MET A 156 30.62 17.50 -20.16
CA MET A 156 31.16 17.46 -21.52
C MET A 156 31.45 18.89 -21.98
N LYS A 157 32.73 19.26 -22.03
CA LYS A 157 33.19 20.59 -22.48
C LYS A 157 33.20 20.69 -24.01
N SER A 158 32.04 20.62 -24.66
CA SER A 158 31.90 20.90 -26.10
C SER A 158 30.76 21.88 -26.42
N PRO A 159 30.85 22.67 -27.52
CA PRO A 159 29.77 23.56 -27.93
C PRO A 159 28.45 22.82 -28.23
N LEU A 160 28.53 21.60 -28.77
CA LEU A 160 27.37 20.73 -28.99
C LEU A 160 26.75 20.26 -27.67
N ALA A 161 27.56 19.97 -26.65
CA ALA A 161 27.07 19.59 -25.33
C ALA A 161 26.26 20.72 -24.67
N LYS A 162 26.70 21.98 -24.80
CA LYS A 162 25.93 23.14 -24.28
C LYS A 162 24.56 23.32 -24.95
N ILE A 163 24.45 23.00 -26.24
CA ILE A 163 23.15 23.03 -26.95
C ILE A 163 22.26 21.90 -26.43
N ILE A 164 22.83 20.70 -26.25
CA ILE A 164 22.13 19.54 -25.72
C ILE A 164 21.68 19.79 -24.26
N GLU A 165 22.50 20.40 -23.42
CA GLU A 165 22.17 20.82 -22.05
C GLU A 165 21.01 21.81 -22.06
N LYS A 166 21.06 22.85 -22.89
CA LYS A 166 19.95 23.80 -23.02
C LYS A 166 18.64 23.11 -23.42
N VAL A 167 18.68 22.20 -24.40
CA VAL A 167 17.49 21.43 -24.82
C VAL A 167 17.01 20.52 -23.70
N GLN A 168 17.93 19.92 -22.94
CA GLN A 168 17.59 19.10 -21.77
C GLN A 168 16.90 19.94 -20.69
N ASP A 169 17.39 21.13 -20.37
CA ASP A 169 16.78 22.03 -19.39
C ASP A 169 15.31 22.38 -19.72
N TYR A 170 14.96 22.47 -21.02
CA TYR A 170 13.57 22.69 -21.44
C TYR A 170 12.67 21.44 -21.29
N ILE A 171 13.23 20.23 -21.40
CA ILE A 171 12.49 18.96 -21.37
C ILE A 171 12.44 18.36 -19.96
N GLU A 172 13.46 18.63 -19.13
CA GLU A 172 13.64 18.09 -17.78
C GLU A 172 12.41 18.27 -16.86
N PRO A 173 11.68 19.41 -16.90
CA PRO A 173 10.48 19.60 -16.08
C PRO A 173 9.32 18.65 -16.41
N TYR A 174 9.33 18.03 -17.59
CA TYR A 174 8.33 17.06 -18.06
C TYR A 174 8.73 15.61 -17.75
N LYS A 175 9.91 15.40 -17.16
CA LYS A 175 10.47 14.07 -16.90
C LYS A 175 10.35 13.68 -15.43
N PHE A 176 10.36 12.37 -15.25
CA PHE A 176 10.33 11.68 -13.97
C PHE A 176 11.75 11.40 -13.47
N ASP A 177 11.94 11.38 -12.14
CA ASP A 177 13.22 10.93 -11.58
C ASP A 177 13.35 9.41 -11.77
N PRO A 178 14.50 8.85 -12.17
CA PRO A 178 14.61 7.42 -12.43
C PRO A 178 14.24 6.60 -11.18
N PRO A 179 13.30 5.62 -11.28
CA PRO A 179 12.94 4.78 -10.15
C PRO A 179 14.11 3.89 -9.74
N MET A 180 14.09 3.48 -8.48
CA MET A 180 15.13 2.71 -7.83
C MET A 180 15.40 1.36 -8.54
N THR A 181 14.36 0.71 -9.05
CA THR A 181 14.44 -0.58 -9.76
C THR A 181 15.24 -0.55 -11.06
N ILE A 182 15.25 0.56 -11.80
CA ILE A 182 16.03 0.70 -13.04
C ILE A 182 17.32 1.49 -12.83
N SER A 183 17.64 1.78 -11.57
CA SER A 183 18.85 2.52 -11.23
C SER A 183 20.13 1.74 -11.53
N MET A 184 20.08 0.45 -11.87
CA MET A 184 21.28 -0.26 -12.33
C MET A 184 21.03 -1.09 -13.59
N ASP A 185 19.82 -1.61 -13.82
CA ASP A 185 19.48 -2.38 -15.02
C ASP A 185 18.01 -2.20 -15.42
N ALA A 186 17.75 -1.60 -16.58
CA ALA A 186 16.38 -1.41 -17.09
C ALA A 186 15.71 -2.72 -17.56
N SER A 187 16.48 -3.80 -17.75
CA SER A 187 15.97 -5.11 -18.14
C SER A 187 15.53 -5.97 -16.94
N CYS A 188 15.64 -5.47 -15.71
CA CYS A 188 15.28 -6.19 -14.49
C CYS A 188 13.83 -6.71 -14.50
N CYS A 189 12.91 -6.00 -15.18
CA CYS A 189 11.51 -6.40 -15.36
C CYS A 189 11.32 -7.75 -16.07
N LEU A 190 12.29 -8.16 -16.90
CA LEU A 190 12.19 -9.39 -17.68
C LEU A 190 12.67 -10.62 -16.90
N ARG A 191 13.34 -10.43 -15.76
CA ARG A 191 14.00 -11.52 -15.04
C ARG A 191 13.05 -12.23 -14.08
N ASP A 192 13.17 -13.55 -14.02
CA ASP A 192 12.34 -14.39 -13.14
C ASP A 192 12.79 -14.34 -11.68
N ASP A 193 14.08 -14.08 -11.42
CA ASP A 193 14.61 -13.92 -10.08
C ASP A 193 14.06 -12.65 -9.41
N GLU A 194 13.99 -11.53 -10.13
CA GLU A 194 13.38 -10.30 -9.61
C GLU A 194 11.87 -10.44 -9.41
N PHE A 195 11.17 -11.08 -10.36
CA PHE A 195 9.73 -11.38 -10.21
C PHE A 195 9.45 -12.23 -8.96
N GLY A 196 10.25 -13.27 -8.71
CA GLY A 196 10.15 -14.08 -7.49
C GLY A 196 10.55 -13.31 -6.22
N ARG A 197 11.60 -12.49 -6.27
CA ARG A 197 12.06 -11.68 -5.14
C ARG A 197 11.01 -10.67 -4.70
N GLN A 198 10.30 -10.03 -5.63
CA GLN A 198 9.28 -9.03 -5.30
C GLN A 198 8.08 -9.60 -4.53
N ALA A 199 7.81 -10.91 -4.63
CA ALA A 199 6.83 -11.58 -3.79
C ALA A 199 7.20 -11.55 -2.28
N LEU A 200 8.49 -11.39 -1.96
CA LEU A 200 9.02 -11.36 -0.59
C LEU A 200 9.49 -9.95 -0.16
N ALA A 201 10.05 -9.19 -1.09
CA ALA A 201 10.77 -7.95 -0.82
C ALA A 201 10.48 -6.87 -1.89
N GLY A 202 9.28 -6.92 -2.47
CA GLY A 202 8.71 -5.85 -3.27
C GLY A 202 7.71 -5.03 -2.46
N ILE A 203 6.90 -4.23 -3.16
CA ILE A 203 5.89 -3.35 -2.58
C ILE A 203 4.65 -4.10 -2.05
N ASN A 204 4.42 -5.34 -2.48
CA ASN A 204 3.29 -6.15 -2.02
C ASN A 204 3.72 -7.51 -1.46
N PRO A 205 4.45 -7.52 -0.33
CA PRO A 205 4.98 -8.76 0.24
C PRO A 205 3.90 -9.61 0.93
N LEU A 206 2.62 -9.23 0.90
CA LEU A 206 1.56 -9.90 1.67
C LEU A 206 0.85 -11.02 0.92
N SER A 207 0.99 -11.10 -0.40
CA SER A 207 0.18 -11.99 -1.24
C SER A 207 0.68 -13.42 -1.33
N VAL A 208 1.95 -13.66 -0.96
CA VAL A 208 2.54 -15.00 -1.03
C VAL A 208 2.02 -15.89 0.11
N GLU A 209 1.69 -17.13 -0.23
CA GLU A 209 1.23 -18.17 0.68
C GLU A 209 1.99 -19.48 0.42
N ARG A 210 2.09 -20.34 1.44
CA ARG A 210 2.69 -21.68 1.29
C ARG A 210 1.66 -22.68 0.80
N LEU A 211 1.98 -23.43 -0.25
CA LEU A 211 1.19 -24.56 -0.69
C LEU A 211 1.44 -25.77 0.21
N LYS A 212 0.43 -26.15 1.00
CA LYS A 212 0.51 -27.26 1.98
C LYS A 212 0.45 -28.66 1.36
N ALA A 213 0.32 -28.76 0.03
CA ALA A 213 0.16 -30.03 -0.68
C ALA A 213 1.41 -30.92 -0.67
N LEU A 214 2.59 -30.38 -0.32
CA LEU A 214 3.85 -31.12 -0.21
C LEU A 214 4.46 -30.90 1.18
N GLU A 215 5.00 -31.97 1.77
CA GLU A 215 5.58 -31.97 3.12
C GLU A 215 6.86 -31.10 3.23
N GLU A 216 7.54 -30.86 2.10
CA GLU A 216 8.89 -30.28 2.08
C GLU A 216 8.91 -28.75 2.21
N ASN A 217 7.76 -28.07 2.35
CA ASN A 217 7.65 -26.61 2.46
C ASN A 217 8.33 -25.82 1.32
N ARG A 218 8.43 -26.43 0.13
CA ARG A 218 9.14 -25.87 -1.04
C ARG A 218 8.27 -25.17 -2.07
N LEU A 219 6.93 -25.26 -1.98
CA LEU A 219 6.03 -24.64 -2.93
C LEU A 219 5.25 -23.48 -2.29
N TYR A 220 5.20 -22.38 -3.03
CA TYR A 220 4.50 -21.15 -2.66
C TYR A 220 3.60 -20.71 -3.80
N ILE A 221 2.56 -19.95 -3.47
CA ILE A 221 1.58 -19.47 -4.43
C ILE A 221 1.25 -18.00 -4.18
N ILE A 222 0.99 -17.29 -5.26
CA ILE A 222 0.19 -16.07 -5.26
C ILE A 222 -1.09 -16.40 -6.01
N ASP A 223 -2.23 -16.35 -5.33
CA ASP A 223 -3.54 -16.69 -5.88
C ASP A 223 -4.46 -15.46 -5.94
N TYR A 224 -4.64 -14.94 -7.14
CA TYR A 224 -5.59 -13.86 -7.43
C TYR A 224 -6.84 -14.36 -8.14
N HIS A 225 -6.96 -15.67 -8.38
CA HIS A 225 -8.02 -16.22 -9.19
C HIS A 225 -9.40 -15.85 -8.64
N ASP A 226 -9.69 -16.24 -7.40
CA ASP A 226 -11.01 -16.04 -6.80
C ASP A 226 -11.27 -14.56 -6.48
N LYS A 227 -10.22 -13.76 -6.30
CA LYS A 227 -10.32 -12.32 -6.04
C LYS A 227 -10.71 -11.53 -7.29
N ILE A 228 -10.23 -11.95 -8.47
CA ILE A 228 -10.36 -11.19 -9.72
C ILE A 228 -11.44 -11.77 -10.65
N LEU A 229 -11.62 -13.09 -10.68
CA LEU A 229 -12.54 -13.79 -11.60
C LEU A 229 -13.97 -13.19 -11.61
N PRO A 230 -14.59 -12.83 -10.46
CA PRO A 230 -15.94 -12.26 -10.45
C PRO A 230 -16.09 -10.93 -11.21
N PHE A 231 -14.98 -10.20 -11.40
CA PHE A 231 -14.98 -8.86 -12.00
C PHE A 231 -14.55 -8.88 -13.48
N LEU A 232 -14.01 -9.99 -13.99
CA LEU A 232 -13.36 -10.03 -15.30
C LEU A 232 -14.30 -9.69 -16.46
N ASN A 233 -15.56 -10.13 -16.42
CA ASN A 233 -16.51 -9.78 -17.49
C ASN A 233 -16.67 -8.26 -17.60
N GLN A 234 -16.81 -7.56 -16.48
CA GLN A 234 -16.95 -6.10 -16.47
C GLN A 234 -15.65 -5.41 -16.89
N VAL A 235 -14.50 -5.89 -16.40
CA VAL A 235 -13.18 -5.33 -16.74
C VAL A 235 -12.88 -5.50 -18.23
N ASN A 236 -13.16 -6.66 -18.81
CA ASN A 236 -12.81 -6.98 -20.20
C ASN A 236 -13.76 -6.35 -21.23
N CYS A 237 -14.95 -5.88 -20.81
CA CYS A 237 -15.86 -5.09 -21.64
C CYS A 237 -15.31 -3.71 -22.02
N PHE A 238 -14.33 -3.17 -21.29
CA PHE A 238 -13.69 -1.91 -21.66
C PHE A 238 -12.70 -2.12 -22.81
N ASP A 239 -12.69 -1.21 -23.78
CA ASP A 239 -11.82 -1.30 -24.97
C ASP A 239 -10.33 -1.12 -24.61
N ASP A 240 -10.04 -0.31 -23.60
CA ASP A 240 -8.69 0.12 -23.22
C ASP A 240 -8.00 -0.79 -22.21
N ARG A 241 -8.61 -1.92 -21.82
CA ARG A 241 -8.03 -2.85 -20.85
C ARG A 241 -8.50 -4.29 -21.06
N LYS A 242 -7.65 -5.22 -20.63
CA LYS A 242 -7.88 -6.67 -20.60
C LYS A 242 -7.19 -7.27 -19.39
N ALA A 243 -7.79 -8.27 -18.78
CA ALA A 243 -7.28 -8.93 -17.60
C ALA A 243 -7.57 -10.44 -17.61
N TYR A 244 -6.70 -11.16 -16.91
CA TYR A 244 -6.89 -12.53 -16.49
C TYR A 244 -7.03 -12.58 -14.97
N ALA A 245 -7.64 -13.67 -14.49
CA ALA A 245 -7.59 -14.09 -13.10
C ALA A 245 -6.40 -15.03 -12.98
N THR A 246 -5.38 -14.62 -12.23
CA THR A 246 -4.06 -15.28 -12.28
C THR A 246 -3.76 -16.11 -11.04
N ARG A 247 -3.02 -17.21 -11.23
CA ARG A 247 -2.30 -17.91 -10.15
C ARG A 247 -0.85 -18.10 -10.54
N THR A 248 0.06 -17.91 -9.61
CA THR A 248 1.49 -18.11 -9.82
C THR A 248 2.05 -19.05 -8.79
N ILE A 249 2.69 -20.13 -9.23
CA ILE A 249 3.37 -21.09 -8.36
C ILE A 249 4.87 -20.81 -8.39
N PHE A 250 5.46 -20.75 -7.20
CA PHE A 250 6.89 -20.58 -6.97
C PHE A 250 7.48 -21.81 -6.31
N PHE A 251 8.72 -22.12 -6.69
CA PHE A 251 9.58 -23.09 -6.02
C PHE A 251 10.63 -22.35 -5.18
N LEU A 252 10.75 -22.71 -3.90
CA LEU A 252 11.82 -22.25 -3.02
C LEU A 252 13.09 -23.04 -3.33
N THR A 253 14.07 -22.35 -3.89
CA THR A 253 15.35 -22.96 -4.28
C THR A 253 16.19 -23.33 -3.06
N PRO A 254 17.17 -24.24 -3.19
CA PRO A 254 18.10 -24.57 -2.10
C PRO A 254 18.91 -23.37 -1.57
N ILE A 255 19.00 -22.30 -2.35
CA ILE A 255 19.68 -21.04 -1.97
C ILE A 255 18.74 -20.01 -1.33
N GLY A 256 17.49 -20.39 -1.04
CA GLY A 256 16.53 -19.57 -0.29
C GLY A 256 15.73 -18.56 -1.11
N THR A 257 15.82 -18.57 -2.45
CA THR A 257 15.07 -17.64 -3.33
C THR A 257 13.84 -18.29 -3.96
N LEU A 258 12.82 -17.49 -4.26
CA LEU A 258 11.64 -17.96 -5.00
C LEU A 258 11.88 -17.91 -6.51
N LYS A 259 11.62 -19.03 -7.19
CA LYS A 259 11.63 -19.12 -8.65
C LYS A 259 10.20 -19.39 -9.15
N PRO A 260 9.63 -18.56 -10.04
CA PRO A 260 8.35 -18.87 -10.66
C PRO A 260 8.48 -20.10 -11.56
N ILE A 261 7.53 -21.02 -11.47
CA ILE A 261 7.53 -22.27 -12.26
C ILE A 261 6.27 -22.44 -13.12
N VAL A 262 5.14 -21.87 -12.69
CA VAL A 262 3.85 -21.97 -13.38
C VAL A 262 3.09 -20.65 -13.23
N ILE A 263 2.51 -20.16 -14.31
CA ILE A 263 1.48 -19.11 -14.29
C ILE A 263 0.22 -19.66 -14.95
N GLU A 264 -0.88 -19.62 -14.21
CA GLU A 264 -2.21 -19.93 -14.70
C GLU A 264 -2.95 -18.62 -15.02
N LEU A 265 -3.50 -18.53 -16.24
CA LEU A 265 -4.31 -17.43 -16.71
C LEU A 265 -5.73 -17.95 -16.96
N ASN A 266 -6.71 -17.41 -16.23
CA ASN A 266 -8.11 -17.79 -16.38
C ASN A 266 -8.98 -16.62 -16.85
N LEU A 267 -9.91 -16.93 -17.75
CA LEU A 267 -11.02 -16.08 -18.15
C LEU A 267 -12.34 -16.72 -17.68
N PRO A 268 -13.42 -15.94 -17.56
CA PRO A 268 -14.75 -16.50 -17.40
C PRO A 268 -15.10 -17.37 -18.61
N PRO A 269 -15.75 -18.53 -18.44
CA PRO A 269 -16.16 -19.37 -19.55
C PRO A 269 -17.18 -18.61 -20.41
N VAL A 270 -16.90 -18.49 -21.71
CA VAL A 270 -17.83 -17.90 -22.70
C VAL A 270 -18.90 -18.92 -23.09
N ASP A 271 -18.51 -20.18 -23.19
CA ASP A 271 -19.37 -21.35 -23.38
C ASP A 271 -18.75 -22.59 -22.69
N PRO A 272 -19.47 -23.71 -22.50
CA PRO A 272 -18.97 -24.89 -21.81
C PRO A 272 -17.78 -25.60 -22.48
N ASN A 273 -17.53 -25.35 -23.76
CA ASN A 273 -16.51 -26.01 -24.58
C ASN A 273 -15.28 -25.12 -24.85
N SER A 274 -15.36 -23.82 -24.58
CA SER A 274 -14.28 -22.86 -24.78
C SER A 274 -13.21 -23.01 -23.69
N PRO A 275 -11.91 -23.19 -24.06
CA PRO A 275 -10.84 -23.25 -23.09
C PRO A 275 -10.66 -21.89 -22.41
N SER A 276 -11.20 -21.80 -21.20
CA SER A 276 -11.16 -20.62 -20.33
C SER A 276 -9.84 -20.50 -19.55
N LYS A 277 -8.95 -21.48 -19.71
CA LYS A 277 -7.72 -21.65 -18.93
C LYS A 277 -6.52 -21.81 -19.84
N GLN A 278 -5.46 -21.08 -19.54
CA GLN A 278 -4.14 -21.22 -20.14
C GLN A 278 -3.10 -21.38 -19.04
N VAL A 279 -2.20 -22.35 -19.19
CA VAL A 279 -1.10 -22.58 -18.24
C VAL A 279 0.21 -22.36 -18.97
N LEU A 280 1.05 -21.49 -18.43
CA LEU A 280 2.39 -21.23 -18.95
C LEU A 280 3.43 -21.74 -17.95
N THR A 281 4.49 -22.32 -18.49
CA THR A 281 5.64 -22.84 -17.74
C THR A 281 6.92 -22.20 -18.27
N SER A 282 8.07 -22.60 -17.72
CA SER A 282 9.38 -22.10 -18.18
C SER A 282 9.52 -22.18 -19.71
N PRO A 283 9.92 -21.08 -20.37
CA PRO A 283 9.96 -20.99 -21.83
C PRO A 283 11.08 -21.85 -22.41
N VAL A 284 10.89 -22.28 -23.66
CA VAL A 284 11.84 -23.14 -24.41
C VAL A 284 12.36 -22.49 -25.70
N ASP A 285 11.71 -21.42 -26.15
CA ASP A 285 12.06 -20.65 -27.35
C ASP A 285 11.70 -19.16 -27.19
N ALA A 286 11.96 -18.34 -28.22
CA ALA A 286 11.69 -16.91 -28.17
C ALA A 286 10.19 -16.58 -28.03
N THR A 287 9.32 -17.30 -28.74
CA THR A 287 7.86 -17.09 -28.71
C THR A 287 7.31 -17.35 -27.31
N THR A 288 7.61 -18.52 -26.75
CA THR A 288 7.21 -18.90 -25.39
C THR A 288 7.83 -18.00 -24.33
N THR A 289 9.03 -17.45 -24.56
CA THR A 289 9.63 -16.43 -23.68
C THR A 289 8.77 -15.19 -23.59
N TRP A 290 8.28 -14.65 -24.71
CA TRP A 290 7.44 -13.47 -24.68
C TRP A 290 6.02 -13.74 -24.18
N MET A 291 5.47 -14.94 -24.44
CA MET A 291 4.23 -15.37 -23.78
C MET A 291 4.39 -15.42 -22.26
N TRP A 292 5.53 -15.90 -21.77
CA TRP A 292 5.87 -15.90 -20.35
C TRP A 292 5.99 -14.47 -19.78
N GLN A 293 6.60 -13.53 -20.51
CA GLN A 293 6.64 -12.12 -20.09
C GLN A 293 5.25 -11.48 -20.03
N LEU A 294 4.38 -11.73 -21.01
CA LEU A 294 2.98 -11.27 -20.98
C LEU A 294 2.23 -11.86 -19.78
N ALA A 295 2.43 -13.15 -19.48
CA ALA A 295 1.82 -13.80 -18.33
C ALA A 295 2.27 -13.17 -17.01
N LYS A 296 3.58 -12.90 -16.84
CA LYS A 296 4.10 -12.16 -15.68
C LYS A 296 3.51 -10.76 -15.58
N ALA A 297 3.39 -10.03 -16.69
CA ALA A 297 2.80 -8.69 -16.69
C ALA A 297 1.32 -8.70 -16.26
N HIS A 298 0.54 -9.72 -16.65
CA HIS A 298 -0.82 -9.90 -16.14
C HIS A 298 -0.86 -10.21 -14.64
N VAL A 299 0.05 -11.06 -14.14
CA VAL A 299 0.19 -11.31 -12.69
C VAL A 299 0.53 -10.01 -11.96
N CYS A 300 1.51 -9.24 -12.44
CA CYS A 300 1.88 -7.96 -11.86
C CYS A 300 0.74 -6.94 -11.90
N SER A 301 -0.11 -6.97 -12.93
CA SER A 301 -1.30 -6.12 -13.00
C SER A 301 -2.37 -6.52 -11.97
N ASN A 302 -2.61 -7.82 -11.78
CA ASN A 302 -3.45 -8.30 -10.67
C ASN A 302 -2.86 -7.92 -9.31
N ASP A 303 -1.55 -8.13 -9.11
CA ASP A 303 -0.85 -7.76 -7.88
C ASP A 303 -0.94 -6.25 -7.61
N CYS A 304 -0.80 -5.41 -8.63
CA CYS A 304 -0.96 -3.96 -8.52
C CYS A 304 -2.38 -3.58 -8.06
N GLY A 305 -3.41 -4.18 -8.65
CA GLY A 305 -4.80 -3.95 -8.23
C GLY A 305 -5.08 -4.40 -6.80
N VAL A 306 -4.62 -5.59 -6.42
CA VAL A 306 -4.80 -6.13 -5.05
C VAL A 306 -3.99 -5.33 -4.03
N HIS A 307 -2.76 -4.96 -4.37
CA HIS A 307 -1.94 -4.09 -3.53
C HIS A 307 -2.63 -2.76 -3.26
N GLN A 308 -3.00 -2.02 -4.30
CA GLN A 308 -3.57 -0.68 -4.19
C GLN A 308 -4.91 -0.70 -3.45
N LEU A 309 -5.83 -1.58 -3.86
CA LEU A 309 -7.20 -1.56 -3.37
C LEU A 309 -7.39 -2.34 -2.06
N VAL A 310 -6.69 -3.47 -1.89
CA VAL A 310 -6.93 -4.38 -0.76
C VAL A 310 -5.87 -4.22 0.34
N HIS A 311 -4.59 -4.25 -0.03
CA HIS A 311 -3.52 -4.22 0.97
C HIS A 311 -3.15 -2.81 1.42
N HIS A 312 -3.25 -1.81 0.55
CA HIS A 312 -2.93 -0.41 0.87
C HIS A 312 -4.20 0.34 1.30
N TRP A 313 -5.15 0.58 0.39
CA TRP A 313 -6.37 1.37 0.65
C TRP A 313 -7.33 0.73 1.66
N TYR A 314 -7.72 -0.53 1.45
CA TYR A 314 -8.69 -1.20 2.32
C TYR A 314 -8.04 -1.64 3.63
N PHE A 315 -7.88 -0.67 4.53
CA PHE A 315 -7.10 -0.80 5.75
C PHE A 315 -7.68 -1.77 6.79
N TYR A 316 -8.97 -2.10 6.68
CA TYR A 316 -9.69 -2.87 7.69
C TYR A 316 -10.28 -4.17 7.12
N SER A 317 -9.40 -5.03 6.61
CA SER A 317 -9.77 -6.41 6.29
C SER A 317 -9.61 -7.33 7.50
N LYS A 318 -10.33 -8.45 7.48
CA LYS A 318 -10.17 -9.56 8.42
C LYS A 318 -8.71 -9.95 8.62
N ASP A 319 -7.87 -9.80 7.60
CA ASP A 319 -6.45 -10.21 7.66
C ASP A 319 -5.53 -9.16 8.29
N LYS A 320 -6.01 -7.94 8.51
CA LYS A 320 -5.27 -6.81 9.11
C LYS A 320 -5.54 -6.63 10.61
N TRP A 321 -6.74 -6.92 11.09
CA TRP A 321 -7.07 -6.99 12.53
C TRP A 321 -6.43 -8.17 13.27
N ILE A 322 -5.54 -8.86 12.60
CA ILE A 322 -4.98 -10.11 13.01
C ILE A 322 -3.49 -9.89 13.16
N PHE A 323 -3.02 -10.11 14.39
CA PHE A 323 -1.60 -10.07 14.75
C PHE A 323 -0.70 -10.58 13.62
N ILE A 324 0.42 -9.89 13.37
CA ILE A 324 1.33 -10.23 12.27
C ILE A 324 1.72 -11.73 12.26
N TRP A 325 1.82 -12.33 13.44
CA TRP A 325 2.06 -13.76 13.67
C TRP A 325 0.97 -14.67 13.10
N ILE A 326 -0.29 -14.30 13.33
CA ILE A 326 -1.44 -15.05 12.83
C ILE A 326 -1.56 -14.84 11.31
N SER A 327 -1.21 -13.66 10.78
CA SER A 327 -1.12 -13.45 9.32
C SER A 327 -0.12 -14.42 8.68
N PHE A 328 1.12 -14.50 9.19
CA PHE A 328 2.11 -15.46 8.70
C PHE A 328 1.67 -16.92 8.88
N SER A 329 1.05 -17.24 10.02
CA SER A 329 0.58 -18.61 10.29
C SER A 329 -0.57 -19.01 9.35
N ARG A 330 -1.51 -18.10 9.07
CA ARG A 330 -2.64 -18.33 8.14
C ARG A 330 -2.16 -18.57 6.71
N ARG A 331 -1.22 -17.75 6.25
CA ARG A 331 -0.54 -17.93 4.94
C ARG A 331 0.43 -19.12 4.93
N GLY A 332 0.62 -19.78 6.07
CA GLY A 332 1.49 -20.95 6.20
C GLY A 332 2.98 -20.63 6.05
N LEU A 333 3.38 -19.38 6.27
CA LEU A 333 4.76 -18.90 6.11
C LEU A 333 5.61 -19.00 7.37
N ALA A 334 4.97 -19.23 8.53
CA ALA A 334 5.65 -19.42 9.80
C ALA A 334 4.96 -20.47 10.66
N THR A 335 5.69 -21.03 11.62
CA THR A 335 5.15 -21.80 12.75
C THR A 335 5.56 -21.16 14.06
N ARG A 336 4.77 -21.37 15.12
CA ARG A 336 5.19 -21.01 16.48
C ARG A 336 6.40 -21.83 16.88
N ASP A 337 7.39 -21.15 17.42
CA ASP A 337 8.62 -21.72 17.96
C ASP A 337 9.16 -20.81 19.07
N PRO A 338 8.87 -21.11 20.36
CA PRO A 338 9.31 -20.29 21.49
C PRO A 338 10.82 -20.15 21.63
N THR A 339 11.63 -20.97 20.94
CA THR A 339 13.10 -20.85 20.99
C THR A 339 13.64 -19.78 20.04
N GLN A 340 12.79 -19.22 19.16
CA GLN A 340 13.18 -18.15 18.24
C GLN A 340 12.99 -16.76 18.86
N PRO A 341 13.77 -15.74 18.46
CA PRO A 341 13.73 -14.38 19.04
C PRO A 341 12.36 -13.71 19.08
N HIS A 342 11.46 -14.13 18.18
CA HIS A 342 10.09 -13.62 18.06
C HIS A 342 9.09 -14.77 18.09
N GLY A 343 9.34 -15.85 18.86
CA GLY A 343 8.41 -16.97 19.05
C GLY A 343 7.89 -17.64 17.76
N LEU A 344 8.55 -17.40 16.62
CA LEU A 344 8.17 -17.81 15.28
C LEU A 344 9.39 -18.29 14.53
N ARG A 345 9.21 -19.39 13.79
CA ARG A 345 10.14 -19.87 12.78
C ARG A 345 9.53 -19.68 11.40
N LEU A 346 10.16 -18.87 10.57
CA LEU A 346 9.78 -18.68 9.17
C LEU A 346 10.18 -19.91 8.33
N PHE A 347 9.37 -20.27 7.33
CA PHE A 347 9.73 -21.30 6.35
C PHE A 347 10.61 -20.77 5.22
N ILE A 348 10.60 -19.45 5.00
CA ILE A 348 11.57 -18.74 4.18
C ILE A 348 12.44 -17.94 5.14
N GLU A 349 13.67 -18.40 5.36
CA GLU A 349 14.56 -17.81 6.36
C GLU A 349 14.90 -16.36 6.04
N ASP A 350 15.22 -16.06 4.77
CA ASP A 350 15.48 -14.70 4.30
C ASP A 350 14.23 -14.09 3.66
N TYR A 351 13.23 -13.76 4.47
CA TYR A 351 12.04 -13.03 4.05
C TYR A 351 12.11 -11.59 4.60
N PRO A 352 12.56 -10.60 3.80
CA PRO A 352 12.98 -9.29 4.33
C PRO A 352 11.86 -8.52 5.03
N TYR A 353 10.67 -8.45 4.44
CA TYR A 353 9.50 -7.83 5.05
C TYR A 353 9.16 -8.45 6.42
N ALA A 354 9.20 -9.78 6.53
CA ALA A 354 8.87 -10.47 7.78
C ALA A 354 9.96 -10.29 8.84
N ASN A 355 11.22 -10.49 8.46
CA ASN A 355 12.36 -10.41 9.38
C ASN A 355 12.55 -9.02 9.97
N ASP A 356 12.33 -7.96 9.17
CA ASP A 356 12.46 -6.58 9.65
C ASP A 356 11.19 -6.15 10.37
N GLY A 357 10.03 -6.55 9.86
CA GLY A 357 8.75 -6.27 10.49
C GLY A 357 8.62 -6.84 11.90
N LEU A 358 9.13 -8.05 12.15
CA LEU A 358 9.12 -8.67 13.47
C LEU A 358 9.97 -7.91 14.50
N LEU A 359 11.07 -7.27 14.08
CA LEU A 359 11.86 -6.41 14.97
C LEU A 359 11.03 -5.20 15.43
N ILE A 360 10.41 -4.50 14.48
CA ILE A 360 9.60 -3.32 14.78
C ILE A 360 8.36 -3.70 15.58
N TRP A 361 7.67 -4.79 15.21
CA TRP A 361 6.52 -5.30 15.94
C TRP A 361 6.86 -5.54 17.41
N SER A 362 7.96 -6.24 17.68
CA SER A 362 8.36 -6.57 19.05
C SER A 362 8.67 -5.32 19.88
N ALA A 363 9.32 -4.32 19.27
CA ALA A 363 9.59 -3.05 19.93
C ALA A 363 8.31 -2.24 20.23
N ILE A 364 7.34 -2.23 19.30
CA ILE A 364 6.03 -1.60 19.52
C ILE A 364 5.30 -2.33 20.67
N GLU A 365 5.27 -3.65 20.63
CA GLU A 365 4.63 -4.48 21.65
C GLU A 365 5.23 -4.22 23.04
N GLU A 366 6.55 -4.13 23.16
CA GLU A 366 7.23 -3.81 24.42
C GLU A 366 6.86 -2.41 24.95
N LEU A 367 6.89 -1.39 24.08
CA LEU A 367 6.46 -0.04 24.45
C LEU A 367 5.01 -0.02 24.93
N VAL A 368 4.11 -0.62 24.16
CA VAL A 368 2.68 -0.65 24.44
C VAL A 368 2.39 -1.41 25.72
N ARG A 369 3.00 -2.58 25.93
CA ARG A 369 2.81 -3.35 27.18
C ARG A 369 3.32 -2.58 28.39
N THR A 370 4.45 -1.88 28.26
CA THR A 370 4.97 -1.04 29.34
C THR A 370 3.99 0.09 29.66
N TYR A 371 3.45 0.76 28.62
CA TYR A 371 2.48 1.83 28.76
C TYR A 371 1.16 1.35 29.38
N VAL A 372 0.59 0.27 28.85
CA VAL A 372 -0.70 -0.27 29.28
C VAL A 372 -0.60 -0.80 30.72
N ASN A 373 0.44 -1.56 31.06
CA ASN A 373 0.59 -2.10 32.41
C ASN A 373 0.87 -1.02 33.46
N TYR A 374 1.35 0.17 33.05
CA TYR A 374 1.50 1.31 33.94
C TYR A 374 0.15 1.87 34.40
N TYR A 375 -0.83 1.98 33.49
CA TYR A 375 -2.17 2.51 33.81
C TYR A 375 -3.17 1.42 34.22
N TYR A 376 -3.03 0.19 33.73
CA TYR A 376 -3.97 -0.92 33.95
C TYR A 376 -3.23 -2.13 34.50
N GLN A 377 -3.18 -2.25 35.83
CA GLN A 377 -2.43 -3.33 36.48
C GLN A 377 -3.19 -4.66 36.48
N ASP A 378 -4.51 -4.64 36.35
CA ASP A 378 -5.33 -5.84 36.36
C ASP A 378 -6.59 -5.74 35.46
N PRO A 379 -7.23 -6.88 35.12
CA PRO A 379 -8.41 -6.92 34.26
C PRO A 379 -9.59 -6.07 34.72
N SER A 380 -9.77 -5.88 36.04
CA SER A 380 -10.91 -5.10 36.54
C SER A 380 -10.84 -3.65 36.11
N MET A 381 -9.65 -3.06 36.04
CA MET A 381 -9.44 -1.67 35.62
C MET A 381 -9.81 -1.47 34.14
N VAL A 382 -9.42 -2.40 33.27
CA VAL A 382 -9.81 -2.39 31.85
C VAL A 382 -11.32 -2.54 31.69
N CYS A 383 -11.93 -3.43 32.47
CA CYS A 383 -13.37 -3.67 32.42
C CYS A 383 -14.20 -2.49 33.00
N SER A 384 -13.65 -1.76 33.98
CA SER A 384 -14.33 -0.63 34.62
C SER A 384 -14.16 0.70 33.90
N ASP A 385 -13.22 0.80 32.96
CA ASP A 385 -13.02 2.00 32.16
C ASP A 385 -14.14 2.19 31.14
N SER A 386 -15.10 3.06 31.49
CA SER A 386 -16.26 3.33 30.66
C SER A 386 -15.91 3.97 29.31
N GLU A 387 -14.87 4.80 29.25
CA GLU A 387 -14.49 5.47 28.01
C GLU A 387 -13.80 4.49 27.06
N LEU A 388 -12.88 3.67 27.58
CA LEU A 388 -12.20 2.64 26.82
C LEU A 388 -13.18 1.58 26.30
N GLN A 389 -14.11 1.12 27.15
CA GLN A 389 -15.13 0.14 26.73
C GLN A 389 -16.09 0.75 25.70
N ALA A 390 -16.48 2.02 25.84
CA ALA A 390 -17.32 2.71 24.87
C ALA A 390 -16.60 2.88 23.52
N TRP A 391 -15.33 3.32 23.53
CA TRP A 391 -14.50 3.44 22.32
C TRP A 391 -14.41 2.11 21.56
N TYR A 392 -14.13 1.01 22.26
CA TYR A 392 -14.01 -0.29 21.63
C TYR A 392 -15.34 -0.79 21.07
N TYR A 393 -16.42 -0.64 21.85
CA TYR A 393 -17.76 -0.98 21.43
C TYR A 393 -18.19 -0.20 20.19
N GLU A 394 -17.97 1.11 20.16
CA GLU A 394 -18.34 1.98 19.05
C GLU A 394 -17.52 1.68 17.79
N SER A 395 -16.22 1.45 17.93
CA SER A 395 -15.33 1.09 16.82
C SER A 395 -15.86 -0.13 16.05
N ILE A 396 -16.38 -1.14 16.76
CA ILE A 396 -16.95 -2.35 16.16
C ILE A 396 -18.38 -2.13 15.66
N ASN A 397 -19.24 -1.52 16.48
CA ASN A 397 -20.68 -1.48 16.22
C ASN A 397 -21.12 -0.30 15.33
N ARG A 398 -20.28 0.72 15.18
CA ARG A 398 -20.50 1.86 14.27
C ARG A 398 -19.42 1.91 13.20
N GLY A 399 -18.15 2.01 13.58
CA GLY A 399 -17.03 2.11 12.64
C GLY A 399 -16.94 0.92 11.68
N HIS A 400 -17.14 -0.30 12.20
CA HIS A 400 -17.15 -1.56 11.46
C HIS A 400 -18.49 -2.29 11.52
N GLU A 401 -19.60 -1.54 11.53
CA GLU A 401 -20.95 -2.09 11.76
C GLU A 401 -21.28 -3.31 10.90
N ASP A 402 -20.87 -3.34 9.63
CA ASP A 402 -21.19 -4.42 8.70
C ASP A 402 -20.50 -5.76 9.07
N LEU A 403 -19.46 -5.70 9.90
CA LEU A 403 -18.70 -6.85 10.40
C LEU A 403 -18.81 -7.02 11.92
N LYS A 404 -19.72 -6.31 12.61
CA LYS A 404 -19.84 -6.35 14.08
C LYS A 404 -20.05 -7.75 14.69
N ASN A 405 -20.67 -8.64 13.92
CA ASN A 405 -20.95 -10.03 14.33
C ASN A 405 -19.81 -11.00 14.01
N ALA A 406 -18.68 -10.52 13.50
CA ALA A 406 -17.57 -11.38 13.14
C ALA A 406 -16.92 -12.01 14.37
N SER A 407 -16.69 -13.32 14.34
CA SER A 407 -16.19 -14.09 15.50
C SER A 407 -14.72 -13.84 15.84
N TRP A 408 -14.01 -13.02 15.06
CA TRP A 408 -12.57 -12.79 15.17
C TRP A 408 -12.22 -11.45 15.81
N TRP A 409 -13.19 -10.62 16.18
CA TRP A 409 -12.91 -9.44 16.99
C TRP A 409 -12.23 -9.87 18.30
N PRO A 410 -11.11 -9.23 18.69
CA PRO A 410 -10.49 -9.51 19.96
C PRO A 410 -11.47 -9.20 21.10
N ARG A 411 -11.15 -9.68 22.30
CA ARG A 411 -11.87 -9.25 23.50
C ARG A 411 -11.14 -8.05 24.07
N LEU A 412 -11.79 -7.27 24.93
CA LEU A 412 -11.17 -6.20 25.69
C LEU A 412 -11.45 -6.37 27.19
N TYR A 413 -10.84 -7.40 27.78
CA TYR A 413 -11.04 -7.73 29.19
C TYR A 413 -9.79 -7.51 30.04
N SER A 414 -8.60 -7.57 29.46
CA SER A 414 -7.34 -7.55 30.20
C SER A 414 -6.33 -6.53 29.65
N PRO A 415 -5.31 -6.17 30.44
CA PRO A 415 -4.20 -5.36 29.96
C PRO A 415 -3.50 -5.98 28.74
N GLU A 416 -3.42 -7.32 28.68
CA GLU A 416 -2.83 -8.04 27.54
C GLU A 416 -3.69 -7.89 26.27
N ASP A 417 -5.01 -7.99 26.41
CA ASP A 417 -5.94 -7.74 25.30
C ASP A 417 -5.81 -6.30 24.76
N LEU A 418 -5.78 -5.31 25.65
CA LEU A 418 -5.59 -3.91 25.28
C LEU A 418 -4.24 -3.69 24.60
N SER A 419 -3.17 -4.26 25.17
CA SER A 419 -1.82 -4.16 24.60
C SER A 419 -1.76 -4.72 23.19
N SER A 420 -2.39 -5.86 22.98
CA SER A 420 -2.53 -6.49 21.67
C SER A 420 -3.22 -5.57 20.65
N ILE A 421 -4.38 -5.01 21.03
CA ILE A 421 -5.19 -4.16 20.16
C ILE A 421 -4.39 -2.93 19.76
N LEU A 422 -3.79 -2.23 20.74
CA LEU A 422 -3.00 -1.02 20.49
C LEU A 422 -1.73 -1.30 19.68
N THR A 423 -1.03 -2.40 19.95
CA THR A 423 0.13 -2.83 19.14
C THR A 423 -0.27 -3.04 17.69
N THR A 424 -1.42 -3.68 17.45
CA THR A 424 -1.94 -3.89 16.09
C THR A 424 -2.26 -2.56 15.41
N LEU A 425 -2.94 -1.64 16.09
CA LEU A 425 -3.28 -0.32 15.54
C LEU A 425 -2.02 0.49 15.17
N ILE A 426 -1.02 0.53 16.06
CA ILE A 426 0.25 1.24 15.81
C ILE A 426 1.01 0.57 14.67
N TRP A 427 1.12 -0.76 14.64
CA TRP A 427 1.77 -1.49 13.54
C TRP A 427 1.13 -1.18 12.19
N LEU A 428 -0.21 -1.23 12.14
CA LEU A 428 -0.95 -0.98 10.91
C LEU A 428 -0.73 0.46 10.42
N ALA A 429 -0.81 1.44 11.33
CA ALA A 429 -0.70 2.86 10.99
C ALA A 429 0.73 3.29 10.61
N SER A 430 1.74 2.57 11.09
CA SER A 430 3.16 2.88 10.87
C SER A 430 3.81 1.91 9.88
N ALA A 431 4.46 0.85 10.37
CA ALA A 431 5.32 -0.05 9.61
C ALA A 431 4.58 -0.79 8.48
N GLN A 432 3.35 -1.24 8.70
CA GLN A 432 2.57 -1.91 7.66
C GLN A 432 2.27 -0.97 6.50
N HIS A 433 1.82 0.24 6.81
CA HIS A 433 1.53 1.27 5.82
C HIS A 433 2.81 1.65 5.07
N ALA A 434 3.90 1.93 5.80
CA ALA A 434 5.18 2.30 5.21
C ALA A 434 5.70 1.24 4.21
N ALA A 435 5.64 -0.04 4.59
CA ALA A 435 6.05 -1.15 3.74
C ALA A 435 5.22 -1.32 2.46
N LEU A 436 4.00 -0.78 2.42
CA LEU A 436 3.08 -0.85 1.28
C LEU A 436 3.00 0.47 0.50
N ASN A 437 3.52 1.57 1.07
CA ASN A 437 3.35 2.91 0.53
C ASN A 437 4.62 3.49 -0.10
N TYR A 438 5.73 3.56 0.64
CA TYR A 438 6.90 4.33 0.20
C TYR A 438 7.73 3.66 -0.90
N GLY A 439 7.39 2.43 -1.25
CA GLY A 439 7.97 1.72 -2.41
C GLY A 439 7.12 1.80 -3.67
N GLN A 440 5.98 2.50 -3.66
CA GLN A 440 5.09 2.57 -4.82
C GLN A 440 5.80 3.12 -6.07
N TYR A 441 6.45 4.28 -5.98
CA TYR A 441 7.24 4.83 -7.09
C TYR A 441 8.60 4.13 -7.27
N PRO A 442 9.38 3.84 -6.21
CA PRO A 442 10.64 3.10 -6.35
C PRO A 442 10.52 1.76 -7.10
N TYR A 443 9.45 0.99 -6.87
CA TYR A 443 9.20 -0.28 -7.56
C TYR A 443 8.28 -0.12 -8.80
N GLY A 444 7.21 0.65 -8.68
CA GLY A 444 6.16 0.79 -9.72
C GLY A 444 6.36 1.93 -10.72
N GLY A 445 7.36 2.79 -10.51
CA GLY A 445 7.70 3.88 -11.44
C GLY A 445 8.26 3.37 -12.78
N HIS A 446 8.67 2.10 -12.86
CA HIS A 446 8.99 1.41 -14.10
C HIS A 446 7.87 0.48 -14.53
N ILE A 447 7.00 0.98 -15.41
CA ILE A 447 5.73 0.33 -15.78
C ILE A 447 5.86 -1.13 -16.21
N PRO A 448 6.88 -1.57 -16.98
CA PRO A 448 7.02 -2.99 -17.32
C PRO A 448 7.13 -3.94 -16.12
N ILE A 449 7.64 -3.47 -14.97
CA ILE A 449 7.74 -4.29 -13.73
C ILE A 449 6.36 -4.46 -13.11
N ARG A 450 5.57 -3.38 -13.06
CA ARG A 450 4.33 -3.31 -12.29
C ARG A 450 3.27 -2.50 -13.04
N PRO A 451 2.75 -3.02 -14.16
CA PRO A 451 1.74 -2.30 -14.92
C PRO A 451 0.43 -2.22 -14.11
N PRO A 452 -0.21 -1.04 -13.96
CA PRO A 452 -1.50 -0.92 -13.26
C PRO A 452 -2.67 -1.59 -13.99
N LEU A 453 -2.54 -1.81 -15.31
CA LEU A 453 -3.50 -2.50 -16.15
C LEU A 453 -2.76 -3.14 -17.33
N MET A 454 -3.42 -4.08 -18.01
CA MET A 454 -3.01 -4.57 -19.32
C MET A 454 -4.07 -4.18 -20.36
N ARG A 455 -3.68 -3.99 -21.62
CA ARG A 455 -4.56 -3.60 -22.74
C ARG A 455 -4.89 -4.75 -23.68
N LYS A 456 -4.10 -5.81 -23.66
CA LYS A 456 -4.26 -7.00 -24.50
C LYS A 456 -4.19 -8.27 -23.66
N LEU A 457 -4.77 -9.34 -24.20
CA LEU A 457 -4.62 -10.69 -23.67
C LEU A 457 -3.37 -11.34 -24.27
N VAL A 458 -2.94 -12.47 -23.71
CA VAL A 458 -1.95 -13.35 -24.35
C VAL A 458 -2.58 -13.93 -25.63
N PRO A 459 -1.96 -13.77 -26.81
CA PRO A 459 -2.53 -14.26 -28.06
C PRO A 459 -2.43 -15.79 -28.15
N LYS A 460 -3.49 -16.41 -28.66
CA LYS A 460 -3.58 -17.84 -28.99
C LYS A 460 -3.33 -18.05 -30.48
N GLU A 461 -2.91 -19.25 -30.89
CA GLU A 461 -2.55 -19.54 -32.30
C GLU A 461 -3.68 -19.26 -33.31
N ASP A 462 -4.93 -19.39 -32.87
CA ASP A 462 -6.13 -19.12 -33.65
C ASP A 462 -6.53 -17.63 -33.66
N ASP A 463 -5.90 -16.78 -32.84
CA ASP A 463 -6.19 -15.35 -32.80
C ASP A 463 -5.62 -14.61 -34.03
N PRO A 464 -6.38 -13.67 -34.64
CA PRO A 464 -5.87 -12.85 -35.74
C PRO A 464 -4.60 -12.04 -35.40
N GLU A 465 -4.39 -11.75 -34.11
CA GLU A 465 -3.21 -11.04 -33.63
C GLU A 465 -1.96 -11.92 -33.45
N TYR A 466 -2.10 -13.26 -33.47
CA TYR A 466 -0.98 -14.18 -33.23
C TYR A 466 0.13 -14.02 -34.27
N ALA A 467 -0.23 -13.84 -35.54
CA ALA A 467 0.74 -13.58 -36.60
C ALA A 467 1.54 -12.29 -36.36
N LYS A 468 0.90 -11.25 -35.77
CA LYS A 468 1.60 -10.01 -35.39
C LYS A 468 2.53 -10.23 -34.20
N PHE A 469 2.09 -11.02 -33.23
CA PHE A 469 2.90 -11.40 -32.08
C PHE A 469 4.15 -12.19 -32.49
N VAL A 470 4.02 -13.19 -33.36
CA VAL A 470 5.17 -13.97 -33.84
C VAL A 470 6.14 -13.13 -34.66
N ALA A 471 5.63 -12.17 -35.44
CA ALA A 471 6.47 -11.27 -36.25
C ALA A 471 7.28 -10.28 -35.41
N ASP A 472 6.70 -9.73 -34.35
CA ASP A 472 7.35 -8.77 -33.43
C ASP A 472 6.80 -8.90 -32.00
N PRO A 473 7.31 -9.86 -31.21
CA PRO A 473 6.75 -10.16 -29.90
C PRO A 473 7.10 -9.11 -28.85
N GLU A 474 8.22 -8.40 -29.01
CA GLU A 474 8.59 -7.25 -28.17
C GLU A 474 7.58 -6.12 -28.34
N GLN A 475 7.26 -5.77 -29.59
CA GLN A 475 6.29 -4.72 -29.83
C GLN A 475 4.88 -5.12 -29.42
N TYR A 476 4.52 -6.39 -29.54
CA TYR A 476 3.26 -6.89 -28.99
C TYR A 476 3.21 -6.70 -27.47
N PHE A 477 4.27 -7.06 -26.74
CA PHE A 477 4.37 -6.86 -25.30
C PHE A 477 4.20 -5.38 -24.90
N LEU A 478 4.89 -4.46 -25.57
CA LEU A 478 4.77 -3.02 -25.32
C LEU A 478 3.36 -2.48 -25.65
N SER A 479 2.71 -3.02 -26.68
CA SER A 479 1.32 -2.69 -27.01
C SER A 479 0.31 -3.21 -25.97
N ALA A 480 0.66 -4.28 -25.24
CA ALA A 480 -0.16 -4.84 -24.17
C ALA A 480 -0.02 -4.07 -22.85
N LEU A 481 1.10 -3.37 -22.61
CA LEU A 481 1.28 -2.47 -21.46
C LEU A 481 0.38 -1.23 -21.56
N PRO A 482 0.13 -0.49 -20.46
CA PRO A 482 -0.61 0.77 -20.51
C PRO A 482 0.01 1.76 -21.50
N SER A 483 -0.82 2.65 -22.04
CA SER A 483 -0.33 3.71 -22.91
C SER A 483 0.58 4.69 -22.16
N ARG A 484 1.31 5.55 -22.88
CA ARG A 484 2.13 6.63 -22.31
C ARG A 484 1.32 7.49 -21.35
N PHE A 485 0.11 7.89 -21.73
CA PHE A 485 -0.74 8.73 -20.88
C PHE A 485 -1.23 8.00 -19.64
N GLN A 486 -1.69 6.75 -19.78
CA GLN A 486 -2.09 5.92 -18.63
C GLN A 486 -0.91 5.71 -17.67
N SER A 487 0.27 5.43 -18.22
CA SER A 487 1.54 5.24 -17.50
C SER A 487 1.95 6.48 -16.72
N THR A 488 2.07 7.64 -17.37
CA THR A 488 2.53 8.86 -16.70
C THR A 488 1.50 9.37 -15.70
N ARG A 489 0.21 9.13 -15.92
CA ARG A 489 -0.85 9.44 -14.95
C ARG A 489 -0.68 8.62 -13.68
N PHE A 490 -0.48 7.31 -13.81
CA PHE A 490 -0.22 6.42 -12.68
C PHE A 490 1.09 6.80 -11.96
N MET A 491 2.18 7.00 -12.71
CA MET A 491 3.48 7.40 -12.18
C MET A 491 3.42 8.72 -11.39
N ALA A 492 2.65 9.70 -11.87
CA ALA A 492 2.47 10.98 -11.17
C ALA A 492 1.77 10.81 -9.82
N VAL A 493 0.78 9.91 -9.73
CA VAL A 493 0.09 9.63 -8.47
C VAL A 493 1.04 8.95 -7.49
N ILE A 494 1.67 7.84 -7.90
CA ILE A 494 2.54 7.08 -7.00
C ILE A 494 3.81 7.85 -6.58
N ASP A 495 4.31 8.78 -7.40
CA ASP A 495 5.41 9.69 -7.04
C ASP A 495 5.03 10.59 -5.84
N ILE A 496 3.82 11.16 -5.88
CA ILE A 496 3.26 11.94 -4.77
C ILE A 496 3.09 11.04 -3.54
N LEU A 497 2.48 9.86 -3.72
CA LEU A 497 2.21 8.95 -2.61
C LEU A 497 3.48 8.39 -1.94
N SER A 498 4.60 8.33 -2.67
CA SER A 498 5.89 7.84 -2.15
C SER A 498 6.75 8.93 -1.53
N THR A 499 6.27 10.17 -1.45
CA THR A 499 7.05 11.32 -0.99
C THR A 499 6.87 11.53 0.52
N HIS A 500 7.97 11.54 1.27
CA HIS A 500 7.98 12.03 2.64
C HIS A 500 7.95 13.55 2.68
N SER A 501 7.06 14.11 3.50
CA SER A 501 7.02 15.54 3.80
C SER A 501 8.26 15.98 4.57
N ILE A 502 8.57 17.28 4.53
CA ILE A 502 9.68 17.87 5.29
C ILE A 502 9.45 17.84 6.82
N ASP A 503 8.20 17.86 7.24
CA ASP A 503 7.76 17.89 8.63
C ASP A 503 7.30 16.51 9.13
N GLU A 504 7.64 15.43 8.41
CA GLU A 504 7.21 14.08 8.78
C GLU A 504 7.80 13.63 10.12
N GLU A 505 7.01 12.91 10.90
CA GLU A 505 7.44 12.30 12.17
C GLU A 505 7.55 10.79 12.03
N TYR A 506 8.75 10.28 12.28
CA TYR A 506 9.06 8.86 12.13
C TYR A 506 8.84 8.08 13.43
N LEU A 507 8.72 6.77 13.30
CA LEU A 507 8.51 5.85 14.40
C LEU A 507 9.67 5.94 15.39
N GLY A 508 9.34 6.22 16.65
CA GLY A 508 10.33 6.50 17.70
C GLY A 508 10.77 7.96 17.78
N GLU A 509 10.17 8.84 16.99
CA GLU A 509 10.33 10.29 17.07
C GLU A 509 9.02 10.96 17.51
N ARG A 510 9.16 12.11 18.15
CA ARG A 510 8.06 12.96 18.61
C ARG A 510 8.54 14.40 18.72
N LYS A 511 7.92 15.35 18.02
CA LYS A 511 8.34 16.77 17.99
C LYS A 511 8.30 17.45 19.37
N ASP A 512 7.29 17.14 20.18
CA ASP A 512 7.05 17.72 21.50
C ASP A 512 7.65 16.90 22.64
N LEU A 513 8.58 15.96 22.37
CA LEU A 513 9.13 15.06 23.40
C LEU A 513 9.76 15.82 24.58
N SER A 514 10.41 16.96 24.34
CA SER A 514 11.02 17.80 25.39
C SER A 514 10.01 18.57 26.22
N THR A 515 8.80 18.76 25.70
CA THR A 515 7.68 19.43 26.37
C THR A 515 6.61 18.46 26.85
N TRP A 516 6.74 17.17 26.54
CA TRP A 516 5.78 16.16 26.93
C TRP A 516 5.80 15.97 28.45
N SER A 517 4.76 16.44 29.10
CA SER A 517 4.55 16.39 30.55
C SER A 517 3.98 15.05 31.06
N GLY A 518 4.23 13.98 30.32
CA GLY A 518 3.82 12.62 30.69
C GLY A 518 4.56 12.09 31.92
N ASP A 519 4.10 10.95 32.43
CA ASP A 519 4.71 10.28 33.57
C ASP A 519 6.15 9.85 33.25
N SER A 520 7.04 9.93 34.25
CA SER A 520 8.48 9.75 34.02
C SER A 520 8.82 8.34 33.52
N GLU A 521 8.11 7.31 33.99
CA GLU A 521 8.25 5.93 33.53
C GLU A 521 7.84 5.76 32.06
N ILE A 522 6.83 6.51 31.62
CA ILE A 522 6.33 6.49 30.24
C ILE A 522 7.29 7.21 29.31
N LEU A 523 7.83 8.36 29.75
CA LEU A 523 8.87 9.07 29.02
C LEU A 523 10.11 8.19 28.84
N GLU A 524 10.54 7.49 29.90
CA GLU A 524 11.67 6.56 29.84
C GLU A 524 11.37 5.37 28.91
N ALA A 525 10.16 4.81 28.96
CA ALA A 525 9.73 3.75 28.02
C ALA A 525 9.81 4.23 26.57
N PHE A 526 9.36 5.45 26.28
CA PHE A 526 9.48 6.02 24.93
C PHE A 526 10.93 6.25 24.52
N TYR A 527 11.79 6.77 25.40
CA TYR A 527 13.23 6.91 25.11
C TYR A 527 13.89 5.57 24.79
N ARG A 528 13.55 4.50 25.52
CA ARG A 528 14.01 3.14 25.22
C ARG A 528 13.55 2.69 23.84
N PHE A 529 12.28 2.93 23.51
CA PHE A 529 11.72 2.63 22.19
C PHE A 529 12.44 3.41 21.06
N SER A 530 12.69 4.72 21.23
CA SER A 530 13.45 5.54 20.28
C SER A 530 14.87 5.00 20.05
N MET A 531 15.54 4.56 21.12
CA MET A 531 16.87 3.94 21.03
C MET A 531 16.82 2.58 20.35
N GLU A 532 15.75 1.81 20.58
CA GLU A 532 15.54 0.52 19.93
C GLU A 532 15.27 0.67 18.43
N MET A 533 14.51 1.68 17.99
CA MET A 533 14.35 2.00 16.55
C MET A 533 15.70 2.27 15.87
N LYS A 534 16.59 3.03 16.53
CA LYS A 534 17.96 3.26 16.02
C LYS A 534 18.81 2.00 15.99
N ARG A 535 18.60 1.06 16.92
CA ARG A 535 19.28 -0.24 16.94
C ARG A 535 18.78 -1.13 15.81
N ILE A 536 17.47 -1.17 15.58
CA ILE A 536 16.81 -1.91 14.51
C ILE A 536 17.28 -1.42 13.14
N GLU A 537 17.37 -0.10 12.93
CA GLU A 537 17.93 0.47 11.70
C GLU A 537 19.30 -0.13 11.37
N LYS A 538 20.22 -0.11 12.34
CA LYS A 538 21.58 -0.66 12.16
C LYS A 538 21.57 -2.17 11.88
N GLU A 539 20.64 -2.91 12.49
CA GLU A 539 20.49 -4.34 12.23
C GLU A 539 19.97 -4.61 10.81
N ILE A 540 19.01 -3.81 10.32
CA ILE A 540 18.53 -3.90 8.93
C ILE A 540 19.63 -3.54 7.95
N GLU A 541 20.39 -2.47 8.20
CA GLU A 541 21.56 -2.09 7.38
C GLU A 541 22.61 -3.20 7.33
N LYS A 542 22.89 -3.83 8.48
CA LYS A 542 23.80 -4.98 8.56
C LYS A 542 23.27 -6.17 7.75
N ARG A 543 21.98 -6.50 7.83
CA ARG A 543 21.36 -7.56 7.04
C ARG A 543 21.44 -7.26 5.55
N ASN A 544 21.20 -6.00 5.17
CA ASN A 544 21.25 -5.58 3.78
C ASN A 544 22.62 -5.87 3.17
N VAL A 545 23.73 -5.65 3.88
CA VAL A 545 25.07 -5.93 3.35
C VAL A 545 25.54 -7.41 3.46
N ASP A 546 24.75 -8.30 4.04
CA ASP A 546 25.12 -9.72 4.20
C ASP A 546 24.95 -10.49 2.86
N PRO A 547 26.03 -11.02 2.26
CA PRO A 547 25.95 -11.74 0.98
C PRO A 547 25.18 -13.06 1.06
N ASN A 548 24.91 -13.58 2.26
CA ASN A 548 24.12 -14.79 2.45
C ASN A 548 22.61 -14.51 2.36
N LEU A 549 22.18 -13.26 2.55
CA LEU A 549 20.77 -12.84 2.49
C LEU A 549 20.41 -12.36 1.08
N ARG A 550 20.08 -13.33 0.21
CA ARG A 550 19.93 -13.16 -1.23
C ARG A 550 18.62 -12.50 -1.67
N ASN A 551 17.59 -12.47 -0.84
CA ASN A 551 16.30 -11.85 -1.17
C ASN A 551 16.28 -10.35 -0.86
N ARG A 552 17.30 -9.83 -0.15
CA ARG A 552 17.42 -8.41 0.23
C ARG A 552 17.85 -7.52 -0.94
N HIS A 553 18.51 -8.11 -1.93
CA HIS A 553 18.95 -7.45 -3.16
C HIS A 553 18.50 -8.24 -4.38
N GLY A 554 17.91 -7.57 -5.37
CA GLY A 554 17.77 -8.11 -6.72
C GLY A 554 18.94 -7.72 -7.61
N ALA A 555 19.15 -8.45 -8.69
CA ALA A 555 20.17 -8.11 -9.67
C ALA A 555 19.88 -6.73 -10.29
N GLY A 556 20.74 -5.76 -10.03
CA GLY A 556 20.54 -4.41 -10.53
C GLY A 556 19.53 -3.57 -9.71
N THR A 557 19.23 -3.97 -8.48
CA THR A 557 18.30 -3.26 -7.59
C THR A 557 18.95 -2.99 -6.23
N THR A 558 18.45 -1.99 -5.52
CA THR A 558 18.92 -1.63 -4.17
C THR A 558 18.43 -2.61 -3.11
N ALA A 559 18.98 -2.49 -1.92
CA ALA A 559 18.55 -3.23 -0.75
C ALA A 559 17.07 -2.97 -0.39
N TYR A 560 16.47 -3.92 0.34
CA TYR A 560 15.17 -3.72 0.99
C TYR A 560 15.31 -2.76 2.18
N GLU A 561 14.79 -1.55 2.03
CA GLU A 561 14.90 -0.47 3.04
C GLU A 561 13.56 0.07 3.53
N LEU A 562 12.43 -0.47 3.06
CA LEU A 562 11.08 0.03 3.37
C LEU A 562 10.71 0.02 4.86
N LEU A 563 11.42 -0.79 5.66
CA LEU A 563 11.25 -0.88 7.10
C LEU A 563 12.43 -0.31 7.88
N ILE A 564 13.32 0.46 7.24
CA ILE A 564 14.27 1.29 7.99
C ILE A 564 13.47 2.44 8.64
N PRO A 565 13.53 2.63 9.98
CA PRO A 565 12.71 3.61 10.67
C PRO A 565 12.90 5.05 10.20
N SER A 566 14.13 5.51 9.96
CA SER A 566 14.40 6.90 9.59
C SER A 566 14.43 7.16 8.08
N SER A 567 14.06 8.39 7.68
CA SER A 567 14.26 8.88 6.33
C SER A 567 14.47 10.40 6.27
N ARG A 568 15.03 10.86 5.15
CA ARG A 568 14.96 12.25 4.72
C ARG A 568 13.65 12.53 3.98
N HIS A 569 13.32 13.80 3.77
CA HIS A 569 12.19 14.19 2.92
C HIS A 569 12.39 13.75 1.45
N GLY A 570 11.29 13.63 0.70
CA GLY A 570 11.29 13.19 -0.70
C GLY A 570 11.01 11.69 -0.88
N VAL A 571 11.20 11.19 -2.11
CA VAL A 571 11.04 9.77 -2.45
C VAL A 571 12.33 9.01 -2.14
N THR A 572 12.31 8.19 -1.08
CA THR A 572 13.53 7.55 -0.53
C THR A 572 13.47 6.02 -0.49
N CYS A 573 12.29 5.40 -0.58
CA CYS A 573 12.08 3.95 -0.38
C CYS A 573 12.47 3.44 1.02
N ARG A 574 12.46 4.32 2.03
CA ARG A 574 12.74 4.02 3.44
C ARG A 574 12.03 5.02 4.34
N GLY A 575 12.00 4.76 5.64
CA GLY A 575 11.32 5.62 6.60
C GLY A 575 9.98 5.04 6.99
N VAL A 576 9.75 4.92 8.30
CA VAL A 576 8.49 4.45 8.87
C VAL A 576 7.86 5.60 9.64
N PRO A 577 6.88 6.32 9.08
CA PRO A 577 6.15 7.36 9.82
C PRO A 577 5.34 6.79 10.98
N ASN A 578 4.95 7.65 11.92
CA ASN A 578 4.04 7.30 13.01
C ASN A 578 2.60 6.97 12.54
N SER A 579 2.20 7.44 11.35
CA SER A 579 0.80 7.34 10.88
C SER A 579 0.67 7.23 9.35
N ILE A 580 -0.58 7.07 8.87
CA ILE A 580 -0.94 7.10 7.45
C ILE A 580 -1.08 8.57 7.03
N THR A 581 0.01 9.16 6.57
CA THR A 581 0.09 10.60 6.27
C THR A 581 0.01 10.93 4.79
N ILE A 582 0.12 9.92 3.91
CA ILE A 582 0.12 10.07 2.46
C ILE A 582 -0.33 8.79 1.76
#